data_AF-A0A8T6DP45-F1
#
_entry.id   AF-A0A8T6DP45-F1
#
_cell.length_a   1.000
_cell.length_b   1.000
_cell.length_c   1.000
_cell.angle_alpha   90.00
_cell.angle_beta   90.00
_cell.angle_gamma   90.00
#
_symmetry.space_group_name_H-M   'P 1'
#
loop_
_entity.id
_entity.type
_entity.pdbx_description
1 polymer ?
#
loop_
_entity_poly.entity_id
_entity_poly.type
_entity_poly.pdbx_seq_one_letter_code
_entity_poly.pdbx_strand_id
1 'polypeptide(L)'
;LAVGNVIGDAWLVAPELGDAEVLSVLRREVLGGRLNPARARAVIEVISAWPLERIPHRVLAPLAWEHHRNVSAYDAFYVATAQLYQLPLITADGRLARALESTAAVQYVHVG
;
A
#
# COMPACT_ATOMS: atom_id res chain seq x y z
N LEU A 1 14.09 -7.04 4.98
CA LEU A 1 13.40 -7.25 6.27
C LEU A 1 12.09 -7.98 6.02
N ALA A 2 11.62 -8.81 6.94
CA ALA A 2 10.28 -9.40 6.87
C ALA A 2 9.24 -8.38 7.33
N VAL A 3 8.09 -8.31 6.64
CA VAL A 3 7.01 -7.34 6.89
C VAL A 3 6.59 -7.28 8.37
N GLY A 4 6.50 -8.43 9.04
CA GLY A 4 6.09 -8.50 10.45
C GLY A 4 7.03 -7.79 11.43
N ASN A 5 8.33 -7.70 11.13
CA ASN A 5 9.31 -7.03 12.00
C ASN A 5 9.31 -5.51 11.84
N VAL A 6 8.74 -5.00 10.73
CA VAL A 6 8.64 -3.56 10.46
C VAL A 6 7.33 -2.98 11.01
N ILE A 7 6.29 -3.83 11.09
CA ILE A 7 4.92 -3.39 11.38
C ILE A 7 4.62 -3.33 12.88
N GLY A 8 5.02 -4.30 13.71
CA GLY A 8 4.95 -4.22 15.19
C GLY A 8 3.77 -3.42 15.77
N ASP A 9 4.08 -2.48 16.68
CA ASP A 9 3.16 -1.46 17.22
C ASP A 9 3.26 -0.13 16.44
N ALA A 10 3.77 -0.15 15.21
CA ALA A 10 3.97 1.07 14.43
C ALA A 10 2.62 1.66 14.02
N TRP A 11 2.55 2.99 13.98
CA TRP A 11 1.42 3.67 13.36
C TRP A 11 1.54 3.53 11.85
N LEU A 12 0.56 2.85 11.25
CA LEU A 12 0.52 2.60 9.82
C LEU A 12 -0.53 3.47 9.17
N VAL A 13 -0.14 4.04 8.04
CA VAL A 13 -0.99 4.91 7.22
C VAL A 13 -0.90 4.46 5.77
N ALA A 14 -2.03 4.39 5.07
CA ALA A 14 -2.10 4.04 3.66
C ALA A 14 -3.23 4.80 2.94
N PRO A 15 -3.17 4.96 1.61
CA PRO A 15 -4.33 5.41 0.85
C PRO A 15 -5.47 4.38 0.91
N GLU A 16 -6.72 4.83 0.86
CA GLU A 16 -7.90 3.95 0.67
C GLU A 16 -7.76 3.03 -0.57
N LEU A 17 -6.93 3.43 -1.54
CA LEU A 17 -6.58 2.64 -2.73
C LEU A 17 -6.11 1.22 -2.38
N GLY A 18 -5.39 1.05 -1.28
CA GLY A 18 -4.85 -0.25 -0.88
C GLY A 18 -5.92 -1.32 -0.69
N ASP A 19 -7.13 -0.94 -0.24
CA ASP A 19 -8.24 -1.88 -0.10
C ASP A 19 -8.69 -2.42 -1.48
N ALA A 20 -8.74 -1.55 -2.50
CA ALA A 20 -9.09 -1.97 -3.85
C ALA A 20 -8.03 -2.89 -4.48
N GLU A 21 -6.75 -2.64 -4.21
CA GLU A 21 -5.64 -3.48 -4.67
C GLU A 21 -5.69 -4.87 -4.02
N VAL A 22 -5.93 -4.93 -2.70
CA VAL A 22 -6.16 -6.18 -1.96
C VAL A 22 -7.33 -6.95 -2.56
N LEU A 23 -8.47 -6.30 -2.77
CA LEU A 23 -9.65 -6.95 -3.36
C LEU A 23 -9.38 -7.48 -4.76
N SER A 24 -8.62 -6.74 -5.58
CA SER A 24 -8.23 -7.17 -6.92
C SER A 24 -7.38 -8.45 -6.89
N VAL A 25 -6.39 -8.53 -5.98
CA VAL A 25 -5.56 -9.72 -5.77
C VAL A 25 -6.41 -10.90 -5.31
N LEU A 26 -7.23 -10.73 -4.26
CA LEU A 26 -8.08 -11.79 -3.73
C LEU A 26 -9.05 -12.32 -4.80
N ARG A 27 -9.66 -11.43 -5.59
CA ARG A 27 -10.54 -11.80 -6.70
C ARG A 27 -9.80 -12.63 -7.73
N ARG A 28 -8.59 -12.23 -8.12
CA ARG A 28 -7.76 -12.98 -9.09
C ARG A 28 -7.43 -14.39 -8.58
N GLU A 29 -7.08 -14.52 -7.31
CA GLU A 29 -6.72 -15.82 -6.72
C GLU A 29 -7.94 -16.75 -6.59
N VAL A 30 -9.11 -16.21 -6.24
CA VAL A 30 -10.36 -16.97 -6.19
C VAL A 30 -10.80 -17.44 -7.57
N LEU A 31 -10.83 -16.53 -8.56
CA LEU A 31 -11.21 -16.89 -9.93
C LEU A 31 -10.19 -17.84 -10.59
N GLY A 32 -8.94 -17.77 -10.17
CA GLY A 32 -7.89 -18.70 -10.58
C GLY A 32 -7.88 -20.03 -9.85
N GLY A 33 -8.80 -20.27 -8.91
CA GLY A 33 -8.91 -21.52 -8.14
C GLY A 33 -7.79 -21.74 -7.10
N ARG A 34 -6.95 -20.74 -6.85
CA ARG A 34 -5.81 -20.83 -5.90
C ARG A 34 -6.19 -20.44 -4.47
N LEU A 35 -7.32 -19.76 -4.29
CA LEU A 35 -7.82 -19.35 -2.99
C LEU A 35 -9.31 -19.69 -2.83
N ASN A 36 -9.66 -20.28 -1.70
CA ASN A 36 -11.06 -20.53 -1.34
C ASN A 36 -11.81 -19.19 -1.11
N PRO A 37 -13.01 -18.97 -1.69
CA PRO A 37 -13.79 -17.75 -1.49
C PRO A 37 -14.06 -17.39 -0.02
N ALA A 38 -14.34 -18.37 0.84
CA ALA A 38 -14.54 -18.15 2.27
C ALA A 38 -13.25 -17.69 2.96
N ARG A 39 -12.09 -18.18 2.51
CA ARG A 39 -10.80 -17.72 3.01
C ARG A 39 -10.50 -16.29 2.54
N ALA A 40 -10.84 -15.94 1.30
CA ALA A 40 -10.74 -14.57 0.82
C ALA A 40 -11.61 -13.60 1.64
N ARG A 41 -12.84 -14.00 1.99
CA ARG A 41 -13.73 -13.23 2.88
C ARG A 41 -13.08 -13.00 4.25
N ALA A 42 -12.53 -14.05 4.87
CA ALA A 42 -11.84 -13.92 6.16
C ALA A 42 -10.65 -12.96 6.10
N VAL A 43 -9.88 -12.95 5.00
CA VAL A 43 -8.79 -12.00 4.79
C VAL A 43 -9.30 -10.55 4.72
N ILE A 44 -10.43 -10.32 4.03
CA ILE A 44 -11.06 -8.99 3.96
C ILE A 44 -11.45 -8.50 5.37
N GLU A 45 -12.04 -9.37 6.20
CA GLU A 45 -12.42 -9.05 7.57
C GLU A 45 -11.20 -8.69 8.43
N VAL A 46 -10.10 -9.45 8.30
CA VAL A 46 -8.84 -9.15 9.00
C VAL A 46 -8.27 -7.80 8.57
N ILE A 47 -8.20 -7.52 7.27
CA ILE A 47 -7.65 -6.26 6.75
C ILE A 47 -8.51 -5.06 7.14
N SER A 48 -9.84 -5.24 7.18
CA SER A 48 -10.77 -4.19 7.62
C SER A 48 -10.61 -3.86 9.11
N ALA A 49 -10.27 -4.86 9.94
CA ALA A 49 -10.06 -4.69 11.38
C ALA A 49 -8.62 -4.28 11.76
N TRP A 50 -7.68 -4.32 10.81
CA TRP A 50 -6.28 -3.98 11.06
C TRP A 50 -6.16 -2.46 11.36
N PRO A 51 -5.37 -2.04 12.38
CA PRO A 51 -5.22 -0.62 12.75
C PRO A 51 -4.34 0.13 11.74
N LEU A 52 -4.86 0.26 10.53
CA LEU A 52 -4.31 1.00 9.42
C LEU A 52 -5.16 2.25 9.21
N GLU A 53 -4.55 3.42 9.36
CA GLU A 53 -5.21 4.68 9.03
C GLU A 53 -5.32 4.81 7.52
N ARG A 54 -6.56 4.86 7.02
CA ARG A 54 -6.87 4.97 5.60
C ARG A 54 -7.15 6.42 5.23
N ILE A 55 -6.37 6.95 4.30
CA ILE A 55 -6.49 8.34 3.89
C ILE A 55 -7.39 8.45 2.66
N PRO A 56 -8.42 9.33 2.71
CA PRO A 56 -9.33 9.48 1.60
C PRO A 56 -8.66 9.93 0.30
N HIS A 57 -9.03 9.32 -0.82
CA HIS A 57 -8.48 9.67 -2.14
C HIS A 57 -8.60 11.17 -2.45
N ARG A 58 -9.71 11.80 -2.06
CA ARG A 58 -9.96 13.24 -2.25
C ARG A 58 -8.92 14.14 -1.58
N VAL A 59 -8.33 13.69 -0.46
CA VAL A 59 -7.28 14.42 0.25
C VAL A 59 -5.95 14.28 -0.49
N LEU A 60 -5.67 13.07 -1.00
CA LEU A 60 -4.39 12.74 -1.62
C LEU A 60 -4.29 13.15 -3.09
N ALA A 61 -5.39 13.23 -3.83
CA ALA A 61 -5.36 13.44 -5.28
C ALA A 61 -4.57 14.68 -5.74
N PRO A 62 -4.66 15.87 -5.08
CA PRO A 62 -3.84 17.01 -5.46
C PRO A 62 -2.34 16.78 -5.24
N LEU A 63 -1.98 16.15 -4.11
CA LEU A 63 -0.58 15.83 -3.77
C LEU A 63 -0.01 14.75 -4.70
N ALA A 64 -0.80 13.72 -4.99
CA ALA A 64 -0.42 12.64 -5.90
C ALA A 64 -0.18 13.18 -7.32
N TRP A 65 -0.95 14.17 -7.77
CA TRP A 65 -0.75 14.79 -9.07
C TRP A 65 0.62 15.45 -9.22
N GLU A 66 1.24 15.93 -8.15
CA GLU A 66 2.60 16.51 -8.20
C GLU A 66 3.65 15.52 -8.71
N HIS A 67 3.38 14.21 -8.61
CA HIS A 67 4.28 13.12 -8.99
C HIS A 67 3.99 12.50 -10.36
N HIS A 68 3.04 13.03 -11.13
CA HIS A 68 2.53 12.44 -12.38
C HIS A 68 3.59 12.16 -13.47
N ARG A 69 4.76 12.80 -13.40
CA ARG A 69 5.85 12.62 -14.37
C ARG A 69 6.80 11.47 -14.01
N ASN A 70 6.79 11.01 -12.77
CA ASN A 70 7.84 10.15 -12.21
C ASN A 70 7.34 8.75 -11.87
N VAL A 71 6.08 8.63 -11.45
CA VAL A 71 5.48 7.35 -11.02
C VAL A 71 4.05 7.22 -11.57
N SER A 72 3.50 6.00 -11.50
CA SER A 72 2.11 5.77 -11.90
C SER A 72 1.14 6.52 -10.98
N ALA A 73 -0.09 6.76 -11.44
CA ALA A 73 -1.10 7.41 -10.61
C ALA A 73 -1.36 6.64 -9.29
N TYR A 74 -1.31 5.31 -9.32
CA TYR A 74 -1.51 4.46 -8.16
C TYR A 74 -0.36 4.60 -7.15
N ASP A 75 0.88 4.51 -7.65
CA ASP A 75 2.08 4.71 -6.84
C ASP A 75 2.12 6.12 -6.23
N ALA A 76 1.65 7.13 -6.96
CA ALA A 76 1.61 8.50 -6.49
C ALA A 76 0.70 8.70 -5.26
N PHE A 77 -0.36 7.90 -5.09
CA PHE A 77 -1.17 7.94 -3.87
C PHE A 77 -0.37 7.51 -2.64
N TYR A 78 0.45 6.46 -2.76
CA TYR A 78 1.32 5.99 -1.69
C TYR A 78 2.43 7.01 -1.36
N VAL A 79 3.02 7.64 -2.38
CA VAL A 79 3.99 8.73 -2.21
C VAL A 79 3.35 9.91 -1.48
N ALA A 80 2.16 10.34 -1.92
CA ALA A 80 1.44 11.44 -1.32
C ALA A 80 1.09 11.16 0.16
N THR A 81 0.70 9.93 0.51
CA THR A 81 0.48 9.53 1.90
C THR A 81 1.74 9.66 2.74
N ALA A 82 2.86 9.12 2.25
CA ALA A 82 4.15 9.20 2.94
C ALA A 82 4.59 10.66 3.17
N GLN A 83 4.41 11.52 2.16
CA GLN A 83 4.75 12.95 2.25
C GLN A 83 3.83 13.71 3.21
N LEU A 84 2.51 13.49 3.14
CA LEU A 84 1.53 14.16 3.99
C LEU A 84 1.81 13.94 5.49
N TYR A 85 2.26 12.73 5.84
CA TYR A 85 2.55 12.33 7.21
C TYR A 85 4.04 12.40 7.58
N GLN A 86 4.91 12.75 6.63
CA GLN A 86 6.37 12.73 6.79
C GLN A 86 6.91 11.38 7.29
N LEU A 87 6.29 10.28 6.84
CA LEU A 87 6.65 8.93 7.22
C LEU A 87 7.42 8.23 6.09
N PRO A 88 8.29 7.26 6.40
CA PRO A 88 8.93 6.45 5.38
C PRO A 88 7.90 5.60 4.63
N LEU A 89 8.04 5.52 3.30
CA LEU A 89 7.22 4.61 2.50
C LEU A 89 7.76 3.18 2.63
N ILE A 90 6.92 2.24 3.04
CA ILE A 90 7.23 0.81 3.00
C ILE A 90 6.66 0.22 1.72
N THR A 91 7.51 -0.43 0.91
CA THR A 91 7.04 -1.10 -0.32
C THR A 91 7.79 -2.39 -0.61
N ALA A 92 7.07 -3.36 -1.17
CA ALA A 92 7.63 -4.59 -1.71
C ALA A 92 7.97 -4.49 -3.21
N ASP A 93 7.60 -3.38 -3.85
CA ASP A 93 7.92 -3.10 -5.24
C ASP A 93 9.31 -2.45 -5.34
N GLY A 94 10.28 -3.21 -5.85
CA GLY A 94 11.66 -2.74 -6.00
C GLY A 94 11.86 -1.70 -7.11
N ARG A 95 10.90 -1.54 -8.03
CA ARG A 95 10.92 -0.45 -9.01
C ARG A 95 10.43 0.84 -8.36
N LEU A 96 9.35 0.77 -7.60
CA LEU A 96 8.83 1.92 -6.84
C LEU A 96 9.88 2.41 -5.82
N ALA A 97 10.54 1.50 -5.11
CA ALA A 97 11.58 1.85 -4.17
C ALA A 97 12.70 2.67 -4.83
N ARG A 98 13.23 2.18 -5.95
CA ARG A 98 14.31 2.87 -6.70
C ARG A 98 13.88 4.20 -7.31
N ALA A 99 12.64 4.30 -7.80
CA ALA A 99 12.13 5.55 -8.36
C ALA A 99 12.04 6.68 -7.32
N LEU A 100 11.92 6.32 -6.05
CA LEU A 100 11.68 7.24 -4.95
C LEU A 100 12.88 7.46 -4.02
N GLU A 101 13.99 6.72 -4.20
CA GLU A 101 15.22 6.85 -3.41
C GLU A 101 15.75 8.28 -3.31
N SER A 102 15.48 9.13 -4.31
CA SER A 102 15.91 10.54 -4.34
C SER A 102 14.87 11.54 -3.82
N THR A 103 13.63 11.11 -3.57
CA THR A 103 12.47 12.01 -3.35
C THR A 103 11.72 11.73 -2.04
N ALA A 104 11.89 10.54 -1.46
CA ALA A 104 11.29 10.18 -0.18
C ALA A 104 12.19 9.20 0.59
N ALA A 105 12.06 9.14 1.92
CA ALA A 105 12.63 8.05 2.69
C ALA A 105 11.83 6.77 2.36
N VAL A 106 12.46 5.80 1.69
CA VAL A 106 11.82 4.55 1.30
C VAL A 106 12.47 3.36 1.99
N GLN A 107 11.65 2.51 2.58
CA GLN A 107 12.06 1.23 3.15
C GLN A 107 11.53 0.11 2.27
N TYR A 108 12.44 -0.53 1.54
CA TYR A 108 12.12 -1.72 0.76
C TYR A 108 12.00 -2.94 1.68
N VAL A 109 10.88 -3.66 1.59
CA VAL A 109 10.60 -4.84 2.42
C VAL A 109 10.36 -6.06 1.53
N HIS A 110 10.99 -7.18 1.87
CA HIS A 110 10.78 -8.42 1.14
C HIS A 110 9.51 -9.09 1.64
N VAL A 111 8.56 -9.31 0.74
CA VAL A 111 7.41 -10.19 0.97
C VAL A 111 7.85 -11.57 0.50
N GLY A 112 8.08 -12.46 1.46
CA GLY A 112 8.42 -13.87 1.21
C GLY A 112 7.22 -14.67 0.72
#